data_AF-A0A0F8YHC5-F1
#
_entry.id   AF-A0A0F8YHC5-F1
#
_cell.length_a   1.000
_cell.length_b   1.000
_cell.length_c   1.000
_cell.angle_alpha   90.00
_cell.angle_beta   90.00
_cell.angle_gamma   90.00
#
_symmetry.space_group_name_H-M   'P 1'
#
loop_
_entity.id
_entity.type
_entity.pdbx_description
1 polymer ?
#
loop_
_entity_poly.entity_id
_entity_poly.type
_entity_poly.pdbx_seq_one_letter_code
_entity_poly.pdbx_strand_id
1 'polypeptide(L)' 'FGHNNAMTSLVNKWGDLEIENVSTAAFTELVFEQDQWVDIKKGTTKQYIKPKQFK' A
#
# COMPACT_ATOMS: atom_id res chain seq x y z
N PHE A 1 5.16 -9.18 -1.89
CA PHE A 1 5.88 -9.61 -0.67
C PHE A 1 7.24 -8.92 -0.63
N GLY A 2 7.69 -8.51 0.54
CA GLY A 2 8.96 -7.79 0.72
C GLY A 2 9.15 -7.44 2.19
N HIS A 3 10.25 -6.76 2.50
CA HIS A 3 10.50 -6.28 3.85
C HIS A 3 9.59 -5.11 4.20
N ASN A 4 9.14 -5.06 5.46
CA ASN A 4 8.16 -4.09 5.95
C ASN A 4 8.55 -2.65 5.60
N ASN A 5 9.80 -2.24 5.84
CA ASN A 5 10.27 -0.88 5.54
C ASN A 5 10.15 -0.53 4.05
N ALA A 6 10.54 -1.46 3.16
CA ALA A 6 10.40 -1.23 1.72
C ALA A 6 8.93 -1.14 1.30
N MET A 7 8.06 -1.95 1.92
CA MET A 7 6.63 -1.88 1.68
C MET A 7 6.01 -0.57 2.20
N THR A 8 6.41 -0.12 3.39
CA THR A 8 6.05 1.19 3.95
C THR A 8 6.41 2.33 3.00
N SER A 9 7.65 2.36 2.50
CA SER A 9 8.07 3.36 1.52
C SER A 9 7.26 3.28 0.23
N LEU A 10 6.94 2.08 -0.26
CA LEU A 10 6.17 1.89 -1.47
C LEU A 10 4.73 2.41 -1.33
N VAL A 11 4.04 2.02 -0.26
CA VAL A 11 2.64 2.42 -0.04
C VAL A 11 2.53 3.92 0.23
N ASN A 12 3.47 4.52 0.97
CA ASN A 12 3.46 5.97 1.20
C ASN A 12 3.87 6.78 -0.04
N LYS A 13 4.70 6.21 -0.92
CA LYS A 13 5.09 6.86 -2.17
C LYS A 13 3.93 6.93 -3.16
N TRP A 14 3.14 5.85 -3.25
CA TRP A 14 2.14 5.68 -4.30
C TRP A 14 0.69 5.74 -3.82
N GLY A 15 0.44 5.71 -2.52
CA GLY A 15 -0.87 5.87 -1.90
C GLY A 15 -1.05 7.24 -1.24
N ASP A 16 -2.29 7.59 -0.93
CA ASP A 16 -2.69 8.81 -0.26
C ASP A 16 -2.82 8.70 1.27
N LEU A 17 -2.65 7.49 1.83
CA LEU A 17 -2.67 7.25 3.27
C LEU A 17 -1.23 7.13 3.79
N GLU A 18 -0.88 7.96 4.76
CA GLU A 18 0.39 7.84 5.46
C GLU A 18 0.33 6.67 6.46
N ILE A 19 1.16 5.67 6.25
CA ILE A 19 1.29 4.49 7.10
C ILE A 19 2.69 4.53 7.73
N GLU A 20 2.75 4.64 9.05
CA GLU A 20 4.03 4.67 9.79
C GLU A 20 4.85 3.39 9.57
N ASN A 21 4.18 2.23 9.60
CA ASN A 21 4.81 0.94 9.36
C ASN A 21 3.78 -0.08 8.84
N VAL A 22 4.07 -0.68 7.69
CA VAL A 22 3.33 -1.84 7.17
C VAL A 22 3.69 -3.05 8.02
N SER A 23 2.72 -3.60 8.76
CA SER A 23 2.98 -4.76 9.63
C SER A 23 3.26 -6.03 8.81
N THR A 24 3.98 -6.98 9.41
CA THR A 24 4.22 -8.29 8.80
C THR A 24 2.91 -8.95 8.41
N ALA A 25 2.84 -9.49 7.18
CA ALA A 25 1.65 -10.10 6.59
C ALA A 25 0.41 -9.18 6.51
N ALA A 26 0.57 -7.86 6.57
CA ALA A 26 -0.51 -6.95 6.20
C ALA A 26 -0.81 -7.00 4.70
N PHE A 27 -2.06 -6.71 4.37
CA PHE A 27 -2.54 -6.49 3.01
C PHE A 27 -2.81 -4.99 2.81
N THR A 28 -2.33 -4.43 1.70
CA THR A 28 -2.63 -3.06 1.30
C THR A 28 -3.15 -3.06 -0.14
N GLU A 29 -4.32 -2.45 -0.37
CA GLU A 29 -4.90 -2.24 -1.70
C GLU A 29 -4.65 -0.80 -2.14
N LEU A 30 -3.89 -0.63 -3.23
CA LEU A 30 -3.72 0.64 -3.92
C LEU A 30 -4.55 0.63 -5.20
N VAL A 31 -5.30 1.69 -5.43
CA VAL A 31 -6.10 1.90 -6.64
C VAL A 31 -5.52 3.07 -7.41
N PHE A 32 -5.26 2.85 -8.69
CA PHE A 32 -4.74 3.87 -9.61
C PHE A 32 -5.79 4.14 -10.70
N GLU A 33 -5.90 5.40 -11.12
CA GLU A 33 -6.77 5.79 -12.24
C GLU A 33 -6.15 5.46 -13.60
N GLN A 34 -4.84 5.23 -13.65
CA GLN A 34 -4.11 4.95 -14.89
C GLN A 34 -4.18 3.47 -15.26
N ASP A 35 -4.45 3.20 -16.54
CA ASP A 35 -4.55 1.85 -17.08
C ASP A 35 -3.19 1.21 -17.42
N GLN A 36 -2.10 2.00 -17.38
CA GLN A 36 -0.75 1.56 -17.75
C GLN A 36 0.26 1.85 -16.65
N TRP A 37 1.13 0.87 -16.36
CA TRP A 37 2.14 0.97 -15.29
C TRP A 37 3.13 2.12 -15.47
N VAL A 38 3.46 2.46 -16.72
CA VAL A 38 4.41 3.54 -17.04
C VAL A 38 3.87 4.93 -16.67
N ASP A 39 2.54 5.07 -16.62
CA ASP A 39 1.87 6.34 -16.37
C ASP A 39 1.45 6.53 -14.90
N ILE A 40 1.77 5.56 -14.04
CA ILE A 40 1.32 5.56 -12.64
C ILE A 40 1.80 6.81 -11.91
N LYS A 41 0.83 7.45 -11.26
CA LYS A 41 1.03 8.56 -10.33
C LYS A 41 0.61 8.12 -8.93
N LYS A 42 0.51 9.08 -8.00
CA LYS A 42 -0.06 8.83 -6.68
C LYS A 42 -1.53 8.40 -6.84
N GLY A 43 -1.85 7.21 -6.37
CA GLY A 43 -3.21 6.66 -6.29
C GLY A 43 -3.78 6.73 -4.87
N THR A 44 -4.86 5.98 -4.65
CA THR A 44 -5.58 5.94 -3.38
C THR A 44 -5.35 4.62 -2.64
N THR A 45 -5.11 4.71 -1.34
CA THR A 45 -5.00 3.56 -0.45
C THR A 45 -6.40 3.19 0.03
N LYS A 46 -6.99 2.20 -0.63
CA LYS A 46 -8.38 1.82 -0.36
C LYS A 46 -8.51 0.95 0.88
N GLN A 47 -7.54 0.06 1.12
CA GLN A 47 -7.55 -0.84 2.27
C GLN A 47 -6.14 -1.00 2.83
N TYR A 48 -6.04 -1.03 4.16
CA TYR A 48 -4.87 -1.50 4.88
C TYR A 48 -5.33 -2.42 6.00
N ILE A 49 -5.11 -3.72 5.84
CA ILE A 49 -5.61 -4.77 6.72
C ILE A 49 -4.44 -5.49 7.37
N LYS A 50 -4.36 -5.41 8.70
CA LYS A 50 -3.36 -6.13 9.48
C LYS A 50 -3.84 -7.57 9.74
N PRO A 51 -2.93 -8.55 9.96
CA PRO A 51 -3.31 -9.94 10.26
C PRO A 51 -4.36 -10.09 11.36
N LYS A 52 -4.26 -9.29 12.43
CA LYS A 52 -5.21 -9.31 13.56
C LYS A 52 -6.63 -8.84 13.20
N GLN A 53 -6.81 -8.22 12.03
CA GLN A 53 -8.10 -7.75 11.53
C GLN A 53 -8.75 -8.75 10.57
N PHE A 54 -8.03 -9.80 10.16
CA PHE A 54 -8.66 -10.97 9.55
C PHE A 54 -9.35 -11.77 10.67
N LYS A 55 -10.66 -11.96 10.56
CA LYS A 55 -11.43 -12.88 11.41
C LYS A 55 -11.31 -14.30 10.89
#